data_AF-A0A5C7KUD2-F1
#
_entry.id   AF-A0A5C7KUD2-F1
#
_cell.length_a   1.000
_cell.length_b   1.000
_cell.length_c   1.000
_cell.angle_alpha   90.00
_cell.angle_beta   90.00
_cell.angle_gamma   90.00
#
_symmetry.space_group_name_H-M   'P 1'
#
loop_
_entity.id
_entity.type
_entity.pdbx_description
1 polymer ?
#
loop_
_entity_poly.entity_id
_entity_poly.type
_entity_poly.pdbx_seq_one_letter_code
_entity_poly.pdbx_strand_id
1 'polypeptide(L)'
;MASIVSTREVIDTGEISLQCSHCRSTNQTDALRVKTVDRLYGLLPVWVTQETVVKCPDCETTFTTQIAVAELQRLPPDEITKEFRVRVGFVQKCMVAIGWLLFWLFPVSTILFVIARFLIPKTAVRWRRATTAGIIASLVSPVLFFGSLLILDLLTAK
;
A
#
# COMPACT_ATOMS: atom_id res chain seq x y z
N MET A 1 -4.71 -20.15 24.94
CA MET A 1 -3.84 -19.34 24.06
C MET A 1 -3.67 -20.10 22.75
N ALA A 2 -4.24 -19.63 21.64
CA ALA A 2 -3.97 -20.22 20.33
C ALA A 2 -2.64 -19.64 19.82
N SER A 3 -1.62 -20.47 19.67
CA SER A 3 -0.36 -20.06 19.04
C SER A 3 -0.45 -20.31 17.53
N ILE A 4 -0.27 -19.24 16.75
CA ILE A 4 -0.06 -19.33 15.31
C ILE A 4 1.43 -19.39 15.09
N VAL A 5 1.91 -20.47 14.46
CA VAL A 5 3.31 -20.63 14.09
C VAL A 5 3.43 -20.42 12.59
N SER A 6 4.19 -19.40 12.20
CA SER A 6 4.48 -19.12 10.80
C SER A 6 5.77 -19.81 10.38
N THR A 7 5.71 -20.59 9.31
CA THR A 7 6.88 -21.23 8.69
C THR A 7 7.12 -20.62 7.32
N ARG A 8 8.38 -20.29 7.01
CA ARG A 8 8.78 -19.73 5.71
C ARG A 8 9.82 -20.63 5.05
N GLU A 9 9.55 -21.02 3.82
CA GLU A 9 10.44 -21.83 2.99
C GLU A 9 10.66 -21.15 1.64
N VAL A 10 11.89 -21.16 1.13
CA VAL A 10 12.19 -20.69 -0.24
C VAL A 10 11.95 -21.87 -1.18
N ILE A 11 11.10 -21.67 -2.19
CA ILE A 11 10.71 -22.72 -3.15
C ILE A 11 11.50 -22.58 -4.44
N ASP A 12 11.56 -21.36 -4.98
CA ASP A 12 12.21 -21.05 -6.25
C ASP A 12 13.09 -19.83 -6.10
N THR A 13 14.18 -19.79 -6.86
CA THR A 13 15.09 -18.65 -6.98
C THR A 13 15.38 -18.39 -8.46
N GLY A 14 15.54 -17.14 -8.85
CA GLY A 14 15.96 -16.81 -10.21
C GLY A 14 16.37 -15.35 -10.34
N GLU A 15 17.26 -15.08 -11.30
CA GLU A 15 17.73 -13.73 -11.60
C GLU A 15 16.71 -13.01 -12.50
N ILE A 16 16.42 -11.74 -12.18
CA ILE A 16 15.55 -10.87 -12.98
C ILE A 16 16.17 -9.46 -13.10
N SER A 17 15.89 -8.78 -14.21
CA SER A 17 16.19 -7.36 -14.36
C SER A 17 15.05 -6.52 -13.80
N LEU A 18 15.33 -5.75 -12.75
CA LEU A 18 14.36 -4.90 -12.07
C LEU A 18 14.69 -3.44 -12.33
N GLN A 19 13.73 -2.70 -12.88
CA GLN A 19 13.77 -1.24 -12.81
C GLN A 19 13.16 -0.79 -11.48
N CYS A 20 13.97 -0.25 -10.59
CA CYS A 20 13.47 0.09 -9.26
C CYS A 20 12.58 1.33 -9.31
N SER A 21 11.34 1.22 -8.82
CA SER A 21 10.43 2.36 -8.71
C SER A 21 10.93 3.47 -7.77
N HIS A 22 11.87 3.16 -6.87
CA HIS A 22 12.41 4.11 -5.89
C HIS A 22 13.65 4.86 -6.39
N CYS A 23 14.66 4.15 -6.90
CA CYS A 23 15.91 4.77 -7.39
C CYS A 23 15.95 4.95 -8.91
N ARG A 24 14.96 4.41 -9.66
CA ARG A 24 14.89 4.42 -11.13
C ARG A 24 16.10 3.81 -11.84
N SER A 25 17.00 3.15 -11.11
CA SER A 25 18.08 2.35 -11.68
C SER A 25 17.54 0.99 -12.14
N THR A 26 18.11 0.50 -13.23
CA THR A 26 17.83 -0.83 -13.78
C THR A 26 18.96 -1.75 -13.39
N ASN A 27 18.69 -2.71 -12.51
CA ASN A 27 19.69 -3.61 -11.97
C ASN A 27 19.25 -5.06 -12.11
N GLN A 28 20.21 -5.98 -12.15
CA GLN A 28 19.95 -7.41 -12.00
C GLN A 28 19.84 -7.75 -10.51
N THR A 29 18.80 -8.51 -10.15
CA THR A 29 18.47 -8.86 -8.76
C THR A 29 17.91 -10.27 -8.68
N ASP A 30 18.16 -10.92 -7.56
CA ASP A 30 17.57 -12.21 -7.26
C ASP A 30 16.10 -12.06 -6.82
N ALA A 31 15.23 -12.79 -7.51
CA ALA A 31 13.86 -13.03 -7.10
C ALA A 31 13.78 -14.34 -6.32
N LEU A 32 13.26 -14.26 -5.09
CA LEU A 32 13.10 -15.38 -4.18
C LEU A 32 11.61 -15.68 -4.00
N ARG A 33 11.14 -16.84 -4.45
CA ARG A 33 9.78 -17.31 -4.16
C ARG A 33 9.73 -17.95 -2.79
N VAL A 34 8.99 -17.36 -1.88
CA VAL A 34 8.81 -17.83 -0.52
C VAL A 34 7.39 -18.38 -0.35
N LYS A 35 7.28 -19.62 0.14
CA LYS A 35 6.04 -20.14 0.72
C LYS A 35 6.01 -19.78 2.18
N THR A 36 4.92 -19.20 2.59
CA THR A 36 4.60 -18.95 3.99
C THR A 36 3.41 -19.82 4.35
N VAL A 37 3.58 -20.63 5.40
CA VAL A 37 2.53 -21.51 5.91
C VAL A 37 2.31 -21.17 7.37
N ASP A 38 1.14 -20.62 7.66
CA ASP A 38 0.70 -20.38 9.02
C ASP A 38 -0.09 -21.58 9.51
N ARG A 39 0.41 -22.15 10.62
CA ARG A 39 -0.18 -23.33 11.24
C ARG A 39 -0.84 -22.96 12.56
N LEU A 40 -2.09 -23.41 12.74
CA LEU A 40 -2.77 -23.37 14.02
C LEU A 40 -2.28 -24.51 14.89
N TYR A 41 -1.84 -24.19 16.11
CA TYR A 41 -1.24 -25.17 17.03
C TYR A 41 -0.03 -25.93 16.44
N GLY A 42 0.65 -25.34 15.44
CA GLY A 42 1.81 -25.95 14.76
C GLY A 42 1.50 -27.13 13.83
N LEU A 43 0.25 -27.60 13.77
CA LEU A 43 -0.13 -28.84 13.10
C LEU A 43 -1.04 -28.60 11.90
N LEU A 44 -2.11 -27.80 12.05
CA LEU A 44 -3.05 -27.56 10.96
C LEU A 44 -2.63 -26.34 10.15
N PRO A 45 -2.28 -26.49 8.85
CA PRO A 45 -2.07 -25.34 7.98
C PRO A 45 -3.42 -24.64 7.75
N VAL A 46 -3.52 -23.38 8.18
CA VAL A 46 -4.74 -22.58 7.97
C VAL A 46 -4.57 -21.64 6.78
N TRP A 47 -3.38 -21.04 6.67
CA TRP A 47 -3.07 -20.11 5.59
C TRP A 47 -1.78 -20.53 4.91
N VAL A 48 -1.86 -20.71 3.59
CA VAL A 48 -0.69 -20.96 2.73
C VAL A 48 -0.63 -19.83 1.72
N THR A 49 0.40 -19.00 1.80
CA THR A 49 0.63 -17.88 0.90
C THR A 49 1.97 -18.02 0.18
N GLN A 50 1.95 -17.90 -1.14
CA GLN A 50 3.15 -17.85 -1.97
C GLN A 50 3.39 -16.41 -2.40
N GLU A 51 4.59 -15.91 -2.14
CA GLU A 51 5.00 -14.56 -2.51
C GLU A 51 6.43 -14.58 -3.07
N THR A 52 6.66 -13.89 -4.18
CA THR A 52 8.01 -13.62 -4.68
C THR A 52 8.51 -12.31 -4.11
N VAL A 53 9.65 -12.37 -3.44
CA VAL A 53 10.32 -11.25 -2.82
C VAL A 53 11.51 -10.88 -3.68
N VAL A 54 11.61 -9.61 -4.05
CA VAL A 54 12.73 -9.06 -4.81
C VAL A 54 13.32 -7.91 -4.02
N LYS A 55 14.63 -7.87 -3.88
CA LYS A 55 15.35 -6.78 -3.21
C LYS A 55 16.14 -5.98 -4.23
N CYS A 56 15.94 -4.67 -4.25
CA CYS A 56 16.79 -3.79 -5.04
C CYS A 56 18.17 -3.65 -4.37
N PRO A 57 19.30 -3.76 -5.11
CA PRO A 57 20.62 -3.76 -4.51
C PRO A 57 21.07 -2.35 -4.14
N ASP A 58 20.61 -1.32 -4.86
CA ASP A 58 21.02 0.07 -4.61
C ASP A 58 20.30 0.72 -3.42
N CYS A 59 19.03 0.39 -3.22
CA CYS A 59 18.18 1.07 -2.23
C CYS A 59 17.62 0.13 -1.15
N GLU A 60 17.96 -1.15 -1.21
CA GLU A 60 17.53 -2.21 -0.28
C GLU A 60 16.02 -2.35 -0.09
N THR A 61 15.21 -1.70 -0.94
CA THR A 61 13.76 -1.78 -0.85
C THR A 61 13.28 -3.17 -1.28
N THR A 62 12.46 -3.78 -0.42
CA THR A 62 11.84 -5.08 -0.67
C THR A 62 10.52 -4.90 -1.43
N PHE A 63 10.43 -5.49 -2.60
CA PHE A 63 9.20 -5.61 -3.39
C PHE A 63 8.64 -7.02 -3.26
N THR A 64 7.31 -7.13 -3.27
CA THR A 64 6.62 -8.42 -3.19
C THR A 64 5.60 -8.56 -4.31
N THR A 65 5.56 -9.72 -4.97
CA THR A 65 4.49 -10.08 -5.91
C THR A 65 3.94 -11.47 -5.61
N GLN A 66 2.81 -11.81 -6.22
CA GLN A 66 2.26 -13.17 -6.18
C GLN A 66 2.63 -13.98 -7.45
N ILE A 67 3.32 -13.37 -8.40
CA ILE A 67 3.64 -13.94 -9.70
C ILE A 67 4.85 -14.87 -9.56
N ALA A 68 4.87 -15.93 -10.36
CA ALA A 68 5.95 -16.92 -10.38
C ALA A 68 7.25 -16.35 -10.93
N VAL A 69 8.40 -16.79 -10.42
CA VAL A 69 9.73 -16.33 -10.87
C VAL A 69 9.92 -16.53 -12.39
N ALA A 70 9.47 -17.66 -12.94
CA ALA A 70 9.56 -17.96 -14.38
C ALA A 70 8.72 -17.01 -15.26
N GLU A 71 7.63 -16.46 -14.72
CA GLU A 71 6.79 -15.50 -15.43
C GLU A 71 7.35 -14.08 -15.31
N LEU A 72 7.90 -13.72 -14.14
CA LEU A 72 8.68 -12.47 -13.98
C LEU A 72 9.87 -12.40 -14.95
N GLN A 73 10.56 -13.51 -15.20
CA GLN A 73 11.70 -13.55 -16.14
C GLN A 73 11.33 -13.27 -17.60
N ARG A 74 10.07 -13.48 -17.98
CA ARG A 74 9.59 -13.26 -19.36
C ARG A 74 9.14 -11.82 -19.60
N LEU A 75 8.89 -11.06 -18.53
CA LEU A 75 8.37 -9.71 -18.61
C LEU A 75 9.49 -8.69 -18.81
N PRO A 76 9.25 -7.63 -19.60
CA PRO A 76 10.20 -6.53 -19.71
C PRO A 76 10.29 -5.77 -18.37
N PRO A 77 11.46 -5.21 -18.02
CA PRO A 77 11.75 -4.63 -16.70
C PRO A 77 10.77 -3.52 -16.29
N ASP A 78 10.19 -2.82 -17.26
CA ASP A 78 9.24 -1.73 -17.05
C ASP A 78 7.86 -2.23 -16.61
N GLU A 79 7.43 -3.41 -17.07
CA GLU A 79 6.11 -3.98 -16.72
C GLU A 79 6.10 -4.65 -15.36
N ILE A 80 7.23 -5.26 -14.95
CA ILE A 80 7.37 -5.89 -13.64
C ILE A 80 7.06 -4.87 -12.52
N THR A 81 7.38 -3.59 -12.73
CA THR A 81 7.10 -2.51 -11.77
C THR A 81 5.62 -2.30 -11.46
N LYS A 82 4.72 -2.64 -12.40
CA LYS A 82 3.28 -2.49 -12.22
C LYS A 82 2.69 -3.58 -11.31
N GLU A 83 3.35 -4.73 -11.24
CA GLU A 83 2.88 -5.89 -10.48
C GLU A 83 3.46 -5.95 -9.07
N PHE A 84 4.54 -5.22 -8.81
CA PHE A 84 5.07 -5.06 -7.46
C PHE A 84 4.07 -4.37 -6.53
N ARG A 85 3.62 -5.12 -5.52
CA ARG A 85 2.91 -4.58 -4.36
C ARG A 85 3.92 -4.32 -3.26
N VAL A 86 3.93 -3.09 -2.77
CA VAL A 86 4.65 -2.75 -1.55
C VAL A 86 3.75 -3.01 -0.35
N ARG A 87 4.26 -3.73 0.65
CA ARG A 87 3.54 -3.97 1.90
C ARG A 87 3.38 -2.65 2.66
N VAL A 88 2.17 -2.08 2.56
CA VAL A 88 1.73 -0.97 3.42
C VAL A 88 1.28 -1.57 4.76
N GLY A 89 1.81 -1.03 5.86
CA GLY A 89 1.51 -1.52 7.21
C GLY A 89 0.02 -1.39 7.55
N PHE A 90 -0.47 -2.25 8.45
CA PHE A 90 -1.87 -2.24 8.88
C PHE A 90 -2.30 -0.87 9.43
N VAL A 91 -1.47 -0.27 10.29
CA VAL A 91 -1.71 1.05 10.91
C VAL A 91 -1.93 2.13 9.85
N GLN A 92 -1.13 2.13 8.78
CA GLN A 92 -1.21 3.11 7.69
C GLN A 92 -2.54 2.98 6.94
N LYS A 93 -3.00 1.74 6.68
CA LYS A 93 -4.31 1.50 6.04
C LYS A 93 -5.46 1.98 6.93
N CYS A 94 -5.41 1.68 8.23
CA CYS A 94 -6.41 2.11 9.19
C CYS A 94 -6.48 3.63 9.31
N MET A 95 -5.35 4.34 9.35
CA MET A 95 -5.33 5.81 9.37
C MET A 95 -6.04 6.40 8.15
N VAL A 96 -5.81 5.86 6.95
CA VAL A 96 -6.48 6.34 5.74
C VAL A 96 -7.99 6.07 5.81
N ALA A 97 -8.39 4.88 6.24
CA ALA A 97 -9.81 4.54 6.40
C ALA A 97 -10.52 5.43 7.41
N ILE A 98 -9.90 5.68 8.57
CA ILE A 98 -10.42 6.57 9.61
C ILE A 98 -10.49 8.01 9.10
N GLY A 99 -9.47 8.48 8.38
CA GLY A 99 -9.48 9.79 7.74
C GLY A 99 -10.64 9.97 6.77
N TRP A 100 -10.98 8.93 6.00
CA TRP A 100 -12.14 8.92 5.11
C TRP A 100 -13.47 8.86 5.87
N LEU A 101 -13.56 8.15 6.99
CA LEU A 101 -14.77 8.14 7.83
C LEU A 101 -15.02 9.52 8.49
N LEU A 102 -13.95 10.18 8.92
CA LEU A 102 -14.01 11.46 9.61
C LEU A 102 -13.86 12.65 8.66
N PHE A 103 -14.07 12.50 7.35
CA PHE A 103 -13.69 13.55 6.40
C PHE A 103 -14.40 14.90 6.64
N TRP A 104 -15.62 14.87 7.18
CA TRP A 104 -16.43 16.03 7.56
C TRP A 104 -15.89 16.80 8.77
N LEU A 105 -15.11 16.15 9.63
CA LEU A 105 -14.51 16.73 10.84
C LEU A 105 -13.23 17.48 10.47
N PHE A 106 -13.39 18.61 9.78
CA PHE A 106 -12.32 19.57 9.61
C PHE A 106 -12.01 20.24 10.97
N PRO A 107 -10.74 20.42 11.37
CA PRO A 107 -9.47 20.13 10.69
C PRO A 107 -8.83 18.78 11.06
N VAL A 108 -9.49 17.94 11.86
CA VAL A 108 -8.91 16.68 12.35
C VAL A 108 -8.62 15.72 11.20
N SER A 109 -9.49 15.67 10.18
CA SER A 109 -9.32 14.81 9.01
C SER A 109 -8.13 15.21 8.13
N THR A 110 -7.88 16.50 7.92
CA THR A 110 -6.73 16.97 7.13
C THR A 110 -5.41 16.56 7.79
N ILE A 111 -5.30 16.76 9.11
CA ILE A 111 -4.10 16.39 9.88
C ILE A 111 -3.85 14.89 9.78
N LEU A 112 -4.89 14.06 9.94
CA LEU A 112 -4.79 12.60 9.77
C LEU A 112 -4.29 12.20 8.38
N PHE A 113 -4.81 12.81 7.32
CA PHE A 113 -4.36 12.51 5.95
C PHE A 113 -2.93 13.00 5.67
N VAL A 114 -2.51 14.12 6.24
CA VAL A 114 -1.13 14.63 6.12
C VAL A 114 -0.14 13.68 6.80
N ILE A 115 -0.44 13.26 8.03
CA ILE A 115 0.37 12.29 8.76
C ILE A 115 0.43 10.97 7.98
N ALA A 116 -0.72 10.44 7.54
CA ALA A 116 -0.78 9.22 6.74
C ALA A 116 0.07 9.34 5.46
N ARG A 117 0.07 10.49 4.79
CA ARG A 117 0.86 10.72 3.58
C ARG A 117 2.36 10.67 3.82
N PHE A 118 2.84 11.08 4.99
CA PHE A 118 4.25 10.97 5.36
C PHE A 118 4.64 9.55 5.74
N LEU A 119 3.76 8.81 6.42
CA LEU A 119 4.04 7.42 6.80
C LEU A 119 3.95 6.45 5.61
N ILE A 120 3.10 6.71 4.61
CA ILE A 120 2.93 5.81 3.47
C ILE A 120 4.16 5.93 2.54
N PRO A 121 4.83 4.80 2.22
CA PRO A 121 6.00 4.84 1.34
C PRO A 121 5.61 5.37 -0.04
N LYS A 122 6.52 6.14 -0.66
CA LYS A 122 6.30 6.82 -1.96
C LYS A 122 5.91 5.86 -3.09
N THR A 123 6.25 4.58 -2.94
CA THR A 123 5.99 3.47 -3.86
C THR A 123 4.54 2.95 -3.83
N ALA A 124 3.78 3.22 -2.76
CA ALA A 124 2.37 2.83 -2.66
C ALA A 124 1.44 3.84 -3.35
N VAL A 125 1.54 3.95 -4.68
CA VAL A 125 0.85 4.96 -5.51
C VAL A 125 -0.65 5.00 -5.25
N ARG A 126 -1.31 3.84 -5.13
CA ARG A 126 -2.76 3.76 -4.88
C ARG A 126 -3.17 4.40 -3.54
N TRP A 127 -2.44 4.09 -2.47
CA TRP A 127 -2.72 4.63 -1.14
C TRP A 127 -2.35 6.11 -1.05
N ARG A 128 -1.32 6.53 -1.76
CA ARG A 128 -0.93 7.93 -1.85
C ARG A 128 -1.96 8.76 -2.63
N ARG A 129 -2.56 8.22 -3.69
CA ARG A 129 -3.70 8.84 -4.38
C ARG A 129 -4.93 8.96 -3.46
N ALA A 130 -5.18 7.93 -2.64
CA ALA A 130 -6.27 7.97 -1.66
C ALA A 130 -6.06 9.04 -0.59
N THR A 131 -4.84 9.24 -0.09
CA THR A 131 -4.55 10.33 0.85
C THR A 131 -4.57 11.70 0.19
N THR A 132 -4.07 11.84 -1.05
CA THR A 132 -4.16 13.10 -1.79
C THR A 132 -5.61 13.52 -2.02
N ALA A 133 -6.46 12.57 -2.45
CA ALA A 133 -7.88 12.82 -2.67
C ALA A 133 -8.59 13.17 -1.35
N GLY A 134 -8.25 12.47 -0.26
CA GLY A 134 -8.76 12.76 1.08
C GLY A 134 -8.43 14.19 1.54
N ILE A 135 -7.19 14.65 1.35
CA ILE A 135 -6.78 16.03 1.68
C ILE A 135 -7.63 17.04 0.90
N ILE A 136 -7.76 16.87 -0.42
CA ILE A 136 -8.54 17.77 -1.27
C ILE A 136 -10.01 17.78 -0.82
N ALA A 137 -10.61 16.62 -0.63
CA ALA A 137 -12.01 16.50 -0.19
C ALA A 137 -12.24 17.19 1.16
N SER A 138 -11.34 17.00 2.12
CA SER A 138 -11.43 17.62 3.45
C SER A 138 -11.28 19.16 3.43
N LEU A 139 -10.59 19.74 2.44
CA LEU A 139 -10.49 21.18 2.26
C LEU A 139 -11.70 21.79 1.53
N VAL A 140 -12.31 21.03 0.63
CA VAL A 140 -13.49 21.48 -0.14
C VAL A 140 -14.78 21.33 0.67
N SER A 141 -14.87 20.32 1.54
CA SER A 141 -16.07 20.03 2.34
C SER A 141 -16.56 21.22 3.19
N PRO A 142 -15.70 21.98 3.91
CA PRO A 142 -16.13 23.15 4.67
C PRO A 142 -16.68 24.26 3.78
N VAL A 143 -16.04 24.51 2.64
CA VAL A 143 -16.45 25.58 1.70
C VAL A 143 -17.85 25.30 1.15
N LEU A 144 -18.14 24.05 0.79
CA LEU A 144 -19.47 23.65 0.33
C LEU A 144 -20.52 23.71 1.44
N PHE A 145 -20.16 23.32 2.68
CA PHE A 145 -21.07 23.33 3.81
C PHE A 145 -21.42 24.74 4.29
N PHE A 146 -20.42 25.63 4.42
CA PHE A 146 -20.68 27.02 4.78
C PHE A 146 -21.34 27.80 3.64
N GLY A 147 -20.99 27.50 2.38
CA GLY A 147 -21.63 28.09 1.22
C GLY A 147 -23.12 27.73 1.11
N SER A 148 -23.50 26.48 1.38
CA SER A 148 -24.91 26.08 1.34
C SER A 148 -25.73 26.67 2.48
N LEU A 149 -25.17 26.75 3.69
CA LEU A 149 -25.81 27.42 4.82
C LEU A 149 -26.06 28.91 4.54
N LEU A 150 -25.06 29.62 3.98
CA LEU A 150 -25.22 31.02 3.58
C LEU A 150 -26.33 31.21 2.53
N ILE A 151 -26.44 30.30 1.56
CA ILE A 151 -27.50 30.35 0.54
C ILE A 151 -28.87 30.09 1.17
N LEU A 152 -28.98 29.15 2.11
CA LEU A 152 -30.21 28.87 2.86
C LEU A 152 -30.64 30.06 3.72
N ASP A 153 -29.70 30.71 4.41
CA ASP A 153 -29.96 31.93 5.19
C ASP A 153 -30.45 33.07 4.28
N LEU A 154 -29.86 33.22 3.09
CA LEU A 154 -30.29 34.22 2.10
C LEU A 154 -31.68 33.95 1.50
N LEU A 155 -32.06 32.69 1.36
CA LEU A 155 -33.37 32.28 0.85
C LEU A 155 -34.48 32.40 1.92
N THR A 156 -34.14 32.22 3.19
CA THR A 156 -35.08 32.30 4.32
C THR A 156 -35.25 33.71 4.86
N ALA A 157 -34.32 34.63 4.57
CA ALA A 157 -34.41 36.05 4.91
C ALA A 157 -35.35 36.87 3.99
N LYS A 158 -36.07 36.21 3.07
CA LYS A 158 -37.01 36.80 2.10
C LYS A 158 -38.43 36.36 2.41
#